data_AF-A0A966Y815-F1
#
_entry.id   AF-A0A966Y815-F1
#
_cell.length_a   1.000
_cell.length_b   1.000
_cell.length_c   1.000
_cell.angle_alpha   90.00
_cell.angle_beta   90.00
_cell.angle_gamma   90.00
#
_symmetry.space_group_name_H-M   'P 1'
#
loop_
_entity.id
_entity.type
_entity.pdbx_description
1 polymer ?
#
loop_
_entity_poly.entity_id
_entity_poly.type
_entity_poly.pdbx_seq_one_letter_code
_entity_poly.pdbx_strand_id
1 'polypeptide(L)' 'HYSGGPVGIETLAAALSESRDALEEVIEPYLLQQGLIQRTPRGRMLAQRGWDHLGLPMPKGQTDLFQ' A
#
# COMPACT_ATOMS: atom_id res chain seq x y z
N HIS A 1 4.28 10.97 -5.05
CA HIS A 1 5.70 10.58 -5.01
C HIS A 1 5.98 9.09 -5.21
N TYR A 2 5.03 8.15 -5.03
CA TYR A 2 5.34 6.71 -5.11
C TYR A 2 4.48 5.88 -6.08
N SER A 3 3.55 6.49 -6.81
CA SER A 3 2.73 5.84 -7.87
C SER A 3 2.20 4.45 -7.50
N GLY A 4 1.72 4.29 -6.25
CA GLY A 4 1.22 3.03 -5.70
C GLY A 4 2.24 2.14 -4.99
N GLY A 5 3.51 2.53 -4.82
CA GLY A 5 4.51 1.86 -3.98
C GLY A 5 5.70 1.28 -4.76
N PRO A 6 6.62 0.57 -4.08
CA PRO A 6 6.61 0.21 -2.65
C PRO A 6 7.15 1.32 -1.73
N VAL A 7 6.53 1.49 -0.55
CA VAL A 7 6.92 2.46 0.48
C VAL A 7 7.09 1.77 1.84
N GLY A 8 8.16 2.09 2.56
CA GLY A 8 8.39 1.58 3.92
C GLY A 8 7.38 2.13 4.93
N ILE A 9 7.10 1.37 5.99
CA ILE A 9 6.13 1.79 7.01
C ILE A 9 6.54 3.04 7.76
N GLU A 10 7.83 3.18 8.06
CA GLU A 10 8.37 4.38 8.72
C GLU A 10 8.11 5.65 7.88
N THR A 11 8.24 5.53 6.56
CA THR A 11 7.95 6.64 5.63
C THR A 11 6.45 6.95 5.57
N LEU A 12 5.58 5.93 5.59
CA LEU A 12 4.13 6.13 5.63
C LEU A 12 3.70 6.76 6.96
N ALA A 13 4.20 6.26 8.09
CA ALA A 13 3.96 6.80 9.42
C ALA A 13 4.33 8.28 9.49
N ALA A 14 5.55 8.63 9.05
CA ALA A 14 6.02 10.01 9.00
C ALA A 14 5.16 10.89 8.07
N ALA A 15 4.79 10.39 6.89
CA ALA A 15 3.97 11.14 5.93
C ALA A 15 2.53 11.38 6.43
N LEU A 16 1.99 10.45 7.22
CA LEU A 16 0.64 10.54 7.78
C LEU A 16 0.61 11.20 9.16
N SER A 17 1.77 11.50 9.77
CA SER A 17 1.89 11.96 11.16
C SER A 17 1.20 11.01 12.15
N GLU A 18 1.28 9.71 11.86
CA GLU A 18 0.73 8.63 12.67
C GLU A 18 1.84 7.74 13.20
N SER A 19 1.56 6.99 14.29
CA SER A 19 2.51 6.00 14.78
C SER A 19 2.54 4.78 13.87
N ARG A 20 3.71 4.14 13.76
CA ARG A 20 3.87 2.88 13.03
C ARG A 20 2.90 1.82 13.55
N ASP A 21 2.80 1.69 14.86
CA ASP A 21 1.99 0.65 15.50
C ASP A 21 0.49 0.86 15.19
N ALA A 22 0.00 2.10 15.12
CA ALA A 22 -1.37 2.37 14.67
C ALA A 22 -1.61 1.90 13.24
N LEU A 23 -0.64 2.11 12.34
CA LEU A 23 -0.76 1.62 10.97
C LEU A 23 -0.73 0.09 10.92
N GLU A 24 0.23 -0.57 11.58
CA GLU A 24 0.42 -2.02 11.48
C GLU A 24 -0.63 -2.85 12.23
N GLU A 25 -1.11 -2.37 13.38
CA GLU A 25 -1.99 -3.13 14.26
C GLU A 25 -3.47 -2.79 14.05
N VAL A 26 -3.79 -1.58 13.59
CA VAL A 26 -5.18 -1.12 13.46
C VAL A 26 -5.59 -0.98 11.99
N ILE A 27 -4.79 -0.29 11.18
CA ILE A 27 -5.19 0.11 9.83
C ILE A 27 -4.92 -0.98 8.79
N GLU A 28 -3.69 -1.51 8.76
CA GLU A 28 -3.26 -2.51 7.78
C GLU A 28 -4.10 -3.80 7.78
N PRO A 29 -4.53 -4.37 8.93
CA PRO A 29 -5.32 -5.59 8.93
C PRO A 29 -6.58 -5.48 8.06
N TYR A 30 -7.28 -4.34 8.14
CA TYR A 30 -8.45 -4.09 7.32
C TYR A 30 -8.10 -3.90 5.84
N LEU A 31 -7.09 -3.07 5.54
CA LEU A 31 -6.72 -2.77 4.15
C LEU A 31 -6.17 -4.01 3.41
N LEU A 32 -5.43 -4.88 4.12
CA LEU A 32 -4.96 -6.16 3.59
C LEU A 32 -6.12 -7.12 3.36
N GLN A 33 -7.06 -7.23 4.31
CA GLN A 33 -8.22 -8.10 4.17
C GLN A 33 -9.13 -7.70 3.00
N GLN A 34 -9.33 -6.39 2.77
CA GLN A 34 -10.09 -5.90 1.62
C GLN A 34 -9.30 -6.03 0.29
N GLY A 35 -8.00 -6.30 0.36
CA GLY A 35 -7.11 -6.37 -0.80
C GLY A 35 -6.83 -5.00 -1.42
N LEU A 36 -6.88 -3.93 -0.62
CA LEU A 36 -6.61 -2.56 -1.05
C LEU A 36 -5.10 -2.28 -1.11
N ILE A 37 -4.35 -2.87 -0.18
CA ILE A 37 -2.89 -2.83 -0.15
C ILE A 37 -2.31 -4.24 -0.09
N GLN A 38 -1.01 -4.36 -0.33
CA GLN A 38 -0.24 -5.59 -0.15
C GLN A 38 1.12 -5.28 0.48
N ARG A 39 1.61 -6.22 1.29
CA ARG A 39 2.96 -6.19 1.88
C ARG A 39 3.94 -6.89 0.92
N THR A 40 5.07 -6.24 0.66
CA THR A 40 6.19 -6.81 -0.10
C THR A 40 7.48 -6.66 0.70
N PRO A 41 8.56 -7.40 0.37
CA PRO A 41 9.87 -7.21 1.01
C PRO A 41 10.42 -5.79 0.86
N ARG A 42 9.98 -5.03 -0.15
CA ARG A 42 10.39 -3.65 -0.41
C ARG A 42 9.51 -2.60 0.28
N GLY A 43 8.40 -3.00 0.89
CA GLY A 43 7.43 -2.11 1.53
C GLY A 43 5.99 -2.39 1.14
N ARG A 44 5.11 -1.44 1.44
CA ARG A 44 3.67 -1.48 1.16
C ARG A 44 3.40 -0.88 -0.20
N MET A 45 2.50 -1.50 -0.94
CA MET A 45 2.04 -1.00 -2.23
C MET A 45 0.53 -1.18 -2.36
N LEU A 46 -0.10 -0.37 -3.21
CA LEU A 46 -1.48 -0.57 -3.61
C LEU A 46 -1.61 -1.91 -4.34
N ALA A 47 -2.68 -2.62 -4.02
CA ALA A 47 -3.13 -3.78 -4.78
C ALA A 47 -4.14 -3.33 -5.86
N GLN A 48 -4.51 -4.23 -6.77
CA GLN A 48 -5.44 -3.93 -7.86
C GLN A 48 -6.72 -3.25 -7.36
N ARG A 49 -7.37 -3.83 -6.34
CA ARG A 49 -8.61 -3.25 -5.78
C ARG A 49 -8.38 -1.89 -5.13
N GLY A 50 -7.17 -1.60 -4.66
CA GLY A 50 -6.82 -0.29 -4.13
C GLY A 50 -6.85 0.79 -5.21
N TRP A 51 -6.31 0.49 -6.39
CA TRP A 51 -6.41 1.37 -7.56
C TRP A 51 -7.86 1.60 -7.98
N ASP A 52 -8.64 0.51 -8.08
CA ASP A 52 -10.06 0.57 -8.44
C ASP A 52 -10.87 1.37 -7.41
N HIS A 53 -10.61 1.18 -6.11
CA HIS A 53 -11.28 1.89 -5.02
C HIS A 53 -11.01 3.40 -5.05
N LEU A 54 -9.81 3.80 -5.48
CA LEU A 54 -9.45 5.20 -5.65
C LEU A 54 -9.95 5.80 -6.99
N GLY A 55 -10.54 4.98 -7.87
CA GLY A 55 -10.96 5.41 -9.21
C GLY A 55 -9.79 5.79 -10.11
N LEU A 56 -8.59 5.26 -9.83
CA LEU A 56 -7.36 5.61 -10.53
C LEU A 56 -6.96 4.47 -11.48
N PRO A 57 -6.48 4.77 -12.70
CA PRO A 57 -5.98 3.76 -13.60
C PRO A 57 -4.67 3.18 -13.05
N MET A 58 -4.63 1.86 -12.86
CA MET A 58 -3.40 1.19 -12.44
C MET A 58 -2.31 1.35 -13.52
N PRO A 59 -1.07 1.69 -13.13
CA PRO A 59 0.05 1.77 -14.07
C PRO A 59 0.32 0.43 -14.77
N LYS A 60 0.45 0.45 -16.10
CA LYS A 60 0.84 -0.73 -16.89
C LYS A 60 2.24 -1.18 -16.49
N GLY A 61 2.38 -2.40 -15.97
CA GLY A 61 3.66 -3.00 -15.55
C GLY A 61 3.84 -3.20 -14.04
N GLN A 62 2.89 -2.78 -13.19
CA GLN A 62 3.00 -3.03 -11.74
C GLN A 62 2.67 -4.48 -11.34
N THR A 63 1.90 -5.20 -12.16
CA THR A 63 1.52 -6.61 -11.94
C THR A 63 2.65 -7.58 -12.28
N ASP A 64 3.47 -7.26 -13.29
CA ASP A 64 4.53 -8.15 -13.80
C ASP A 64 5.78 -8.21 -12.90
N LEU A 65 5.92 -7.27 -11.96
CA LEU A 65 7.10 -7.17 -11.08
C LEU A 65 7.13 -8.21 -9.95
N PHE A 66 6.06 -8.99 -9.77
CA PHE A 66 5.91 -9.94 -8.66
C PHE A 66 5.44 -11.34 -9.11
N GLN A 67 5.60 -11.67 -10.39
CA GLN A 67 5.58 -13.06 -10.87
C GLN A 67 6.96 -13.72 -10.74
#